data_AF-A0A9I9DA60-F1
#
_entry.id   AF-A0A9I9DA60-F1
#
_cell.length_a   1.000
_cell.length_b   1.000
_cell.length_c   1.000
_cell.angle_alpha   90.00
_cell.angle_beta   90.00
_cell.angle_gamma   90.00
#
_symmetry.space_group_name_H-M   'P 1'
#
loop_
_entity.id
_entity.type
_entity.pdbx_description
1 polymer ?
#
loop_
_entity_poly.entity_id
_entity_poly.type
_entity_poly.pdbx_seq_one_letter_code
_entity_poly.pdbx_strand_id
1 'polypeptide(L)'
;MCMGVTAGAYILSLFALKYRERVLGLILISPLCKSPSWSEWFYNKVMSNLLYFYGMCGLLKECLLQRYFSKEVRGSAEVAESDIVQACRKLLDERQSNNVLRFLQAINRRPDITEGLKRLRCRTLIFVGDSSPFHSEALHMISKLDRRYSALVEVQACGSMVTEEQPHAMLIPMEYFFMGYGLYRPCQFSDSPRSPLSPSCISPELLSPESMGLKLKPIKTRIS
;
A
#
# COMPACT_ATOMS: atom_id res chain seq x y z
N MET A 1 -1.77 11.86 -1.17
CA MET A 1 -1.97 10.41 -1.38
C MET A 1 -1.33 9.68 -0.22
N CYS A 2 -1.96 8.66 0.32
CA CYS A 2 -1.41 7.90 1.45
C CYS A 2 -1.43 6.40 1.14
N MET A 3 -0.37 5.70 1.56
CA MET A 3 -0.23 4.27 1.42
C MET A 3 0.02 3.66 2.79
N GLY A 4 -0.70 2.60 3.13
CA GLY A 4 -0.56 1.93 4.42
C GLY A 4 -0.75 0.44 4.31
N VAL A 5 -0.05 -0.28 5.18
CA VAL A 5 -0.10 -1.74 5.27
C VAL A 5 -0.68 -2.13 6.63
N THR A 6 -1.65 -3.05 6.64
CA THR A 6 -2.32 -3.60 7.83
C THR A 6 -2.76 -2.54 8.85
N ALA A 7 -2.07 -2.46 9.99
CA ALA A 7 -2.28 -1.45 11.02
C ALA A 7 -2.12 -0.02 10.49
N GLY A 8 -1.15 0.22 9.60
CA GLY A 8 -0.97 1.51 8.94
C GLY A 8 -2.14 1.84 8.01
N ALA A 9 -2.70 0.85 7.32
CA ALA A 9 -3.90 1.02 6.50
C ALA A 9 -5.11 1.44 7.35
N TYR A 10 -5.27 0.82 8.53
CA TYR A 10 -6.31 1.18 9.49
C TYR A 10 -6.15 2.61 10.01
N ILE A 11 -4.94 3.00 10.42
CA ILE A 11 -4.64 4.36 10.92
C ILE A 11 -4.89 5.41 9.84
N LEU A 12 -4.48 5.16 8.59
CA LEU A 12 -4.72 6.09 7.49
C LEU A 12 -6.20 6.18 7.12
N SER A 13 -6.95 5.09 7.24
CA SER A 13 -8.39 5.09 7.04
C SER A 13 -9.08 5.94 8.11
N LEU A 14 -8.71 5.79 9.38
CA LEU A 14 -9.16 6.67 10.46
C LEU A 14 -8.81 8.14 10.19
N PHE A 15 -7.58 8.41 9.76
CA PHE A 15 -7.12 9.76 9.44
C PHE A 15 -7.96 10.38 8.31
N ALA A 16 -8.21 9.62 7.24
CA ALA A 16 -9.03 10.06 6.11
C ALA A 16 -10.51 10.28 6.50
N LEU A 17 -11.03 9.50 7.43
CA LEU A 17 -12.38 9.70 7.98
C LEU A 17 -12.50 10.99 8.80
N LYS A 18 -11.44 11.35 9.53
CA LYS A 18 -11.38 12.56 10.37
C LYS A 18 -11.07 13.82 9.56
N TYR A 19 -10.11 13.75 8.65
CA TYR A 19 -9.60 14.89 7.88
C TYR A 19 -9.77 14.66 6.37
N ARG A 20 -11.03 14.62 5.92
CA ARG A 20 -11.38 14.28 4.53
C ARG A 20 -10.67 15.15 3.48
N GLU A 21 -10.50 16.43 3.75
CA GLU A 21 -9.89 17.38 2.82
C GLU A 21 -8.36 17.23 2.69
N ARG A 22 -7.73 16.50 3.61
CA ARG A 22 -6.26 16.30 3.61
C ARG A 22 -5.84 15.02 2.87
N VAL A 23 -6.78 14.15 2.52
CA VAL A 23 -6.50 12.85 1.89
C VAL A 23 -7.14 12.79 0.52
N LEU A 24 -6.31 12.95 -0.51
CA LEU A 24 -6.75 12.84 -1.91
C LEU A 24 -7.13 11.41 -2.31
N GLY A 25 -6.36 10.42 -1.86
CA GLY A 25 -6.53 9.01 -2.19
C GLY A 25 -5.75 8.09 -1.26
N LEU A 26 -6.25 6.87 -1.11
CA LEU A 26 -5.73 5.83 -0.22
C LEU A 26 -5.31 4.58 -0.99
N ILE A 27 -4.16 4.04 -0.66
CA ILE A 27 -3.70 2.71 -1.09
C ILE A 27 -3.54 1.86 0.17
N LEU A 28 -4.36 0.84 0.31
CA LEU A 28 -4.50 0.07 1.55
C LEU A 28 -4.13 -1.39 1.28
N ILE A 29 -3.10 -1.91 1.97
CA ILE A 29 -2.63 -3.28 1.80
C ILE A 29 -3.05 -4.09 3.01
N SER A 30 -3.79 -5.19 2.80
CA SER A 30 -4.40 -6.05 3.83
C SER A 30 -5.05 -5.25 4.96
N PRO A 31 -6.01 -4.34 4.67
CA PRO A 31 -6.55 -3.44 5.67
C PRO A 31 -7.42 -4.14 6.72
N LEU A 32 -7.55 -3.47 7.86
CA LEU A 32 -8.46 -3.82 8.95
C LEU A 32 -9.58 -2.76 9.00
N CYS A 33 -10.80 -3.15 9.35
CA CYS A 33 -11.88 -2.19 9.53
C CYS A 33 -12.79 -2.46 10.74
N LYS A 34 -12.94 -3.73 11.17
CA LYS A 34 -13.72 -4.07 12.36
C LYS A 34 -12.89 -4.08 13.62
N SER A 35 -13.59 -4.11 14.75
CA SER A 35 -13.00 -4.58 16.01
C SER A 35 -12.44 -6.00 15.84
N PRO A 36 -11.41 -6.40 16.63
CA PRO A 36 -10.86 -7.75 16.53
C PRO A 36 -11.93 -8.80 16.82
N SER A 37 -11.97 -9.84 15.99
CA SER A 37 -12.83 -11.01 16.24
C SER A 37 -12.36 -11.75 17.51
N TRP A 38 -13.20 -12.61 18.08
CA TRP A 38 -12.82 -13.39 19.26
C TRP A 38 -11.57 -14.25 19.02
N SER A 39 -11.46 -14.87 17.85
CA SER A 39 -10.28 -15.65 17.46
C SER A 39 -9.04 -14.79 17.29
N GLU A 40 -9.16 -13.62 16.63
CA GLU A 40 -8.06 -12.69 16.49
C GLU A 40 -7.61 -12.14 17.85
N TRP A 41 -8.57 -11.80 18.71
CA TRP A 41 -8.31 -11.35 20.08
C TRP A 41 -7.55 -12.40 20.87
N PHE A 42 -7.96 -13.66 20.81
CA PHE A 42 -7.30 -14.77 21.49
C PHE A 42 -5.87 -14.95 20.98
N TYR A 43 -5.69 -14.98 19.66
CA TYR A 43 -4.36 -15.08 19.03
C TYR A 43 -3.45 -13.92 19.45
N ASN A 44 -3.96 -12.69 19.38
CA ASN A 44 -3.24 -11.48 19.81
C ASN A 44 -2.89 -11.51 21.30
N LYS A 45 -3.78 -12.07 22.14
CA LYS A 45 -3.56 -12.21 23.58
C LYS A 45 -2.43 -13.18 23.89
N VAL A 46 -2.41 -14.34 23.22
CA VAL A 46 -1.33 -15.32 23.33
C VAL A 46 0.00 -14.71 22.87
N MET A 47 0.03 -14.08 21.70
CA MET A 47 1.21 -13.37 21.18
C MET A 47 1.72 -12.30 22.16
N SER A 48 0.82 -11.49 22.71
CA SER A 48 1.18 -10.42 23.66
C SER A 48 1.73 -10.98 24.97
N ASN A 49 1.17 -12.07 25.48
CA ASN A 49 1.67 -12.73 26.69
C ASN A 49 3.05 -13.35 26.44
N LEU A 50 3.26 -14.02 25.30
CA LEU A 50 4.56 -14.56 24.91
C LEU A 50 5.62 -13.45 24.81
N LEU A 51 5.27 -12.34 24.15
CA LEU A 51 6.16 -11.18 24.04
C LEU A 51 6.44 -10.51 25.40
N TYR A 52 5.49 -10.52 26.33
CA TYR A 52 5.66 -9.98 27.67
C TYR A 52 6.60 -10.83 28.54
N PHE A 53 6.46 -12.16 28.52
CA PHE A 53 7.26 -13.07 29.36
C PHE A 53 8.61 -13.42 28.74
N TYR A 54 8.67 -13.64 27.42
CA TYR A 54 9.86 -14.15 26.72
C TYR A 54 10.53 -13.13 25.80
N GLY A 55 9.98 -11.92 25.66
CA GLY A 55 10.51 -10.92 24.74
C GLY A 55 10.39 -11.33 23.26
N MET A 56 11.28 -10.81 22.42
CA MET A 56 11.32 -11.12 20.98
C MET A 56 12.01 -12.48 20.74
N CYS A 57 11.43 -13.54 21.27
CA CYS A 57 11.95 -14.91 21.12
C CYS A 57 11.68 -15.48 19.72
N GLY A 58 12.40 -16.55 19.34
CA GLY A 58 12.25 -17.19 18.03
C GLY A 58 10.80 -17.60 17.72
N LEU A 59 10.09 -18.20 18.69
CA LEU A 59 8.69 -18.59 18.52
C LEU A 59 7.78 -17.40 18.19
N LEU A 60 8.00 -16.25 18.83
CA LEU A 60 7.20 -15.07 18.56
C LEU A 60 7.47 -14.52 17.16
N LYS A 61 8.73 -14.53 16.72
CA LYS A 61 9.08 -14.15 15.34
C LYS A 61 8.37 -15.07 14.35
N GLU A 62 8.36 -16.37 14.58
CA GLU A 62 7.62 -17.31 13.72
C GLU A 62 6.11 -17.00 13.70
N CYS A 63 5.49 -16.67 14.84
CA CYS A 63 4.09 -16.24 14.86
C CYS A 63 3.86 -14.95 14.06
N LEU A 64 4.75 -13.96 14.17
CA LEU A 64 4.66 -12.70 13.41
C LEU A 64 4.85 -12.94 11.92
N LEU A 65 5.86 -13.72 11.53
CA LEU A 65 6.11 -14.09 10.14
C LEU A 65 4.92 -14.88 9.59
N GLN A 66 4.35 -15.80 10.36
CA GLN A 66 3.13 -16.53 9.97
C GLN A 66 1.92 -15.63 9.74
N ARG A 67 1.80 -14.55 10.51
CA ARG A 67 0.69 -13.61 10.39
C ARG A 67 0.80 -12.75 9.14
N TYR A 68 2.01 -12.38 8.73
CA TYR A 68 2.23 -11.41 7.66
C TYR A 68 2.59 -12.03 6.32
N PHE A 69 3.24 -13.20 6.31
CA PHE A 69 3.75 -13.84 5.10
C PHE A 69 3.02 -15.14 4.75
N SER A 70 2.92 -15.43 3.46
CA SER A 70 2.37 -16.71 2.97
C SER A 70 3.22 -17.91 3.42
N LYS A 71 2.67 -19.12 3.27
CA LYS A 71 3.43 -20.35 3.53
C LYS A 71 4.55 -20.56 2.52
N GLU A 72 4.37 -20.07 1.30
CA GLU A 72 5.31 -20.28 0.20
C GLU A 72 6.65 -19.58 0.45
N VAL A 73 6.61 -18.31 0.89
CA VAL A 73 7.84 -17.54 1.15
C VAL A 73 8.54 -17.90 2.46
N ARG A 74 7.81 -18.46 3.44
CA ARG A 74 8.39 -18.88 4.74
C ARG A 74 9.23 -20.16 4.64
N GLY A 75 9.12 -20.89 3.54
CA GLY A 75 9.78 -22.18 3.37
C GLY A 75 9.09 -23.31 4.16
N SER A 76 9.51 -24.54 3.88
CA SER A 76 9.08 -25.76 4.56
C SER A 76 10.31 -26.59 4.91
N ALA A 77 10.14 -27.78 5.52
CA ALA A 77 11.27 -28.68 5.78
C ALA A 77 12.08 -29.04 4.51
N GLU A 78 11.48 -28.88 3.32
CA GLU A 78 12.06 -29.22 2.02
C GLU A 78 12.42 -27.97 1.18
N VAL A 79 11.87 -26.80 1.52
CA VAL A 79 12.01 -25.56 0.74
C VAL A 79 12.67 -24.48 1.59
N ALA A 80 13.77 -23.93 1.08
CA ALA A 80 14.50 -22.86 1.75
C ALA A 80 13.63 -21.60 1.96
N GLU A 81 13.79 -20.97 3.12
CA GLU A 81 13.14 -19.70 3.44
C GLU A 81 13.62 -18.59 2.50
N SER A 82 12.70 -17.77 1.98
CA SER A 82 13.00 -16.66 1.09
C SER A 82 13.82 -15.56 1.77
N ASP A 83 14.69 -14.90 1.02
CA ASP A 83 15.55 -13.79 1.47
C ASP A 83 14.74 -12.67 2.16
N ILE A 84 13.51 -12.42 1.70
CA ILE A 84 12.61 -11.40 2.27
C ILE A 84 12.23 -11.76 3.71
N VAL A 85 11.90 -13.02 3.97
CA VAL A 85 11.51 -13.51 5.30
C VAL A 85 12.73 -13.52 6.22
N GLN A 86 13.89 -13.93 5.72
CA GLN A 86 15.16 -13.85 6.45
C GLN A 86 15.51 -12.41 6.84
N ALA A 87 15.35 -11.46 5.91
CA ALA A 87 15.57 -10.03 6.17
C ALA A 87 14.57 -9.50 7.21
N CYS A 88 13.29 -9.88 7.10
CA CYS A 88 12.27 -9.49 8.09
C CYS A 88 12.60 -10.06 9.48
N ARG A 89 13.06 -11.31 9.56
CA ARG A 89 13.49 -11.93 10.83
C ARG A 89 14.63 -11.16 11.48
N LYS A 90 15.65 -10.75 10.71
CA LYS A 90 16.74 -9.89 11.18
C LYS A 90 16.23 -8.52 11.65
N LEU A 91 15.29 -7.90 10.93
CA LEU A 91 14.69 -6.65 11.35
C LEU A 91 13.93 -6.78 12.67
N LEU A 92 13.25 -7.91 12.92
CA LEU A 92 12.57 -8.17 14.18
C LEU A 92 13.55 -8.28 15.36
N ASP A 93 14.77 -8.77 15.14
CA ASP A 93 15.84 -8.80 16.16
C ASP A 93 16.26 -7.40 16.63
N GLU A 94 16.25 -6.43 15.73
CA GLU A 94 16.64 -5.06 16.04
C GLU A 94 15.54 -4.27 16.78
N ARG A 95 14.29 -4.76 16.77
CA ARG A 95 13.15 -4.03 17.34
C ARG A 95 13.03 -4.25 18.84
N GLN A 96 12.83 -3.15 19.56
CA GLN A 96 12.56 -3.16 21.00
C GLN A 96 11.23 -3.87 21.30
N SER A 97 11.29 -4.99 22.04
CA SER A 97 10.16 -5.85 22.37
C SER A 97 9.00 -5.11 23.02
N ASN A 98 9.28 -4.18 23.95
CA ASN A 98 8.27 -3.38 24.64
C ASN A 98 7.50 -2.46 23.67
N ASN A 99 8.18 -1.89 22.68
CA ASN A 99 7.53 -1.03 21.67
C ASN A 99 6.62 -1.85 20.75
N VAL A 100 7.07 -3.03 20.35
CA VAL A 100 6.24 -3.97 19.57
C VAL A 100 5.02 -4.41 20.38
N LEU A 101 5.18 -4.68 21.67
CA LEU A 101 4.08 -5.07 22.55
C LEU A 101 3.03 -3.97 22.64
N ARG A 102 3.46 -2.72 22.90
CA ARG A 102 2.57 -1.56 22.96
C ARG A 102 1.82 -1.34 21.63
N PHE A 103 2.52 -1.53 20.51
CA PHE A 103 1.91 -1.42 19.18
C PHE A 103 0.84 -2.48 18.94
N LEU A 104 1.14 -3.75 19.22
CA LEU A 104 0.17 -4.85 19.09
C LEU A 104 -1.04 -4.66 20.01
N GLN A 105 -0.81 -4.21 21.25
CA GLN A 105 -1.88 -3.90 22.20
C GLN A 105 -2.78 -2.76 21.71
N ALA A 106 -2.20 -1.71 21.13
CA ALA A 106 -2.95 -0.60 20.56
C ALA A 106 -3.86 -1.05 19.42
N ILE A 107 -3.34 -1.85 18.48
CA ILE A 107 -4.11 -2.37 17.35
C ILE A 107 -5.16 -3.40 17.79
N ASN A 108 -4.90 -4.17 18.85
CA ASN A 108 -5.89 -5.08 19.42
C ASN A 108 -7.04 -4.37 20.18
N ARG A 109 -6.93 -3.07 20.43
CA ARG A 109 -8.00 -2.25 21.04
C ARG A 109 -8.70 -1.34 20.03
N ARG A 110 -8.49 -1.58 18.73
CA ARG A 110 -9.07 -0.76 17.67
C ARG A 110 -10.60 -0.79 17.70
N PRO A 111 -11.28 0.37 17.61
CA PRO A 111 -12.73 0.41 17.41
C PRO A 111 -13.10 -0.02 15.99
N ASP A 112 -14.38 -0.34 15.79
CA ASP A 112 -14.94 -0.58 14.46
C ASP A 112 -15.13 0.76 13.71
N ILE A 113 -14.57 0.86 12.50
CA ILE A 113 -14.66 2.05 11.65
C ILE A 113 -15.63 1.89 10.46
N THR A 114 -16.28 0.73 10.35
CA THR A 114 -17.15 0.30 9.24
C THR A 114 -18.21 1.34 8.87
N GLU A 115 -18.88 1.92 9.86
CA GLU A 115 -19.93 2.93 9.61
C GLU A 115 -19.38 4.24 9.04
N GLY A 116 -18.13 4.58 9.36
CA GLY A 116 -17.45 5.75 8.79
C GLY A 116 -17.12 5.57 7.31
N LEU A 117 -16.79 4.35 6.89
CA LEU A 117 -16.30 4.05 5.54
C LEU A 117 -17.30 4.41 4.43
N LYS A 118 -18.61 4.28 4.69
CA LYS A 118 -19.67 4.69 3.75
C LYS A 118 -19.61 6.19 3.40
N ARG A 119 -19.04 7.00 4.29
CA ARG A 119 -18.89 8.47 4.13
C ARG A 119 -17.53 8.87 3.55
N LEU A 120 -16.68 7.90 3.22
CA LEU A 120 -15.36 8.15 2.67
C LEU A 120 -15.50 8.45 1.16
N ARG A 121 -15.12 9.66 0.75
CA ARG A 121 -15.19 10.11 -0.65
C ARG A 121 -13.86 10.03 -1.40
N CYS A 122 -12.78 9.67 -0.71
CA CYS A 122 -11.47 9.54 -1.36
C CYS A 122 -11.40 8.24 -2.16
N ARG A 123 -10.73 8.27 -3.32
CA ARG A 123 -10.53 7.03 -4.07
C ARG A 123 -9.63 6.11 -3.26
N THR A 124 -10.01 4.84 -3.18
CA THR A 124 -9.36 3.86 -2.31
C THR A 124 -9.04 2.62 -3.12
N LEU A 125 -7.76 2.32 -3.26
CA LEU A 125 -7.28 1.08 -3.85
C LEU A 125 -6.88 0.12 -2.73
N ILE A 126 -7.51 -1.05 -2.69
CA ILE A 126 -7.23 -2.09 -1.68
C ILE A 126 -6.47 -3.23 -2.37
N PHE A 127 -5.36 -3.64 -1.77
CA PHE A 127 -4.66 -4.88 -2.12
C PHE A 127 -4.81 -5.88 -0.99
N VAL A 128 -5.01 -7.15 -1.32
CA VAL A 128 -5.00 -8.22 -0.33
C VAL A 128 -4.50 -9.51 -0.94
N GLY A 129 -3.64 -10.24 -0.23
CA GLY A 129 -3.26 -11.59 -0.61
C GLY A 129 -4.36 -12.60 -0.28
N ASP A 130 -4.54 -13.61 -1.12
CA ASP A 130 -5.50 -14.71 -0.92
C ASP A 130 -5.23 -15.52 0.36
N SER A 131 -3.96 -15.65 0.73
CA SER A 131 -3.45 -16.40 1.87
C SER A 131 -3.33 -15.54 3.13
N SER A 132 -3.75 -14.27 3.05
CA SER A 132 -3.72 -13.33 4.15
C SER A 132 -4.80 -13.65 5.19
N PRO A 133 -4.48 -13.69 6.51
CA PRO A 133 -5.50 -13.82 7.55
C PRO A 133 -6.50 -12.64 7.57
N PHE A 134 -6.18 -11.53 6.89
CA PHE A 134 -7.03 -10.34 6.80
C PHE A 134 -7.88 -10.30 5.52
N HIS A 135 -7.88 -11.37 4.72
CA HIS A 135 -8.61 -11.43 3.45
C HIS A 135 -10.11 -11.12 3.62
N SER A 136 -10.77 -11.76 4.59
CA SER A 136 -12.19 -11.53 4.88
C SER A 136 -12.49 -10.11 5.37
N GLU A 137 -11.55 -9.48 6.09
CA GLU A 137 -11.65 -8.09 6.53
C GLU A 137 -11.51 -7.10 5.37
N ALA A 138 -10.60 -7.36 4.42
CA ALA A 138 -10.46 -6.54 3.22
C ALA A 138 -11.71 -6.60 2.33
N LEU A 139 -12.28 -7.80 2.13
CA LEU A 139 -13.55 -8.01 1.44
C LEU A 139 -14.71 -7.29 2.15
N HIS A 140 -14.73 -7.32 3.48
CA HIS A 140 -15.71 -6.56 4.23
C HIS A 140 -15.53 -5.05 4.03
N MET A 141 -14.29 -4.56 4.08
CA MET A 141 -14.00 -3.13 3.93
C MET A 141 -14.46 -2.61 2.57
N ILE A 142 -14.14 -3.30 1.47
CA ILE A 142 -14.57 -2.89 0.13
C ILE A 142 -16.10 -2.92 -0.01
N SER A 143 -16.80 -3.86 0.64
CA SER A 143 -18.27 -3.93 0.60
C SER A 143 -18.96 -2.69 1.21
N LYS A 144 -18.22 -1.91 2.02
CA LYS A 144 -18.72 -0.71 2.71
C LYS A 144 -18.29 0.59 2.07
N LEU A 145 -17.29 0.54 1.20
CA LEU A 145 -16.82 1.68 0.42
C LEU A 145 -17.71 1.89 -0.80
N ASP A 146 -17.74 3.13 -1.32
CA ASP A 146 -18.45 3.42 -2.56
C ASP A 146 -17.72 2.76 -3.74
N ARG A 147 -18.43 1.88 -4.46
CA ARG A 147 -17.91 1.13 -5.62
C ARG A 147 -17.43 2.04 -6.75
N ARG A 148 -17.88 3.30 -6.83
CA ARG A 148 -17.43 4.25 -7.85
C ARG A 148 -16.01 4.75 -7.61
N TYR A 149 -15.57 4.77 -6.36
CA TYR A 149 -14.29 5.32 -5.95
C TYR A 149 -13.35 4.28 -5.37
N SER A 150 -13.76 3.01 -5.32
CA SER A 150 -12.96 1.95 -4.70
C SER A 150 -12.73 0.78 -5.63
N ALA A 151 -11.54 0.19 -5.52
CA ALA A 151 -11.13 -0.99 -6.26
C ALA A 151 -10.42 -1.96 -5.31
N LEU A 152 -10.64 -3.26 -5.51
CA LEU A 152 -9.97 -4.33 -4.80
C LEU A 152 -9.11 -5.12 -5.79
N VAL A 153 -7.87 -5.40 -5.40
CA VAL A 153 -6.94 -6.27 -6.11
C VAL A 153 -6.59 -7.42 -5.19
N GLU A 154 -7.03 -8.62 -5.59
CA GLU A 154 -6.69 -9.86 -4.90
C GLU A 154 -5.46 -10.47 -5.56
N VAL A 155 -4.41 -10.67 -4.76
CA VAL A 155 -3.14 -11.21 -5.23
C VAL A 155 -3.07 -12.68 -4.82
N GLN A 156 -2.96 -13.54 -5.82
CA GLN A 156 -2.92 -15.00 -5.63
C GLN A 156 -1.57 -15.44 -5.05
N ALA A 157 -1.57 -16.52 -4.28
CA ALA A 157 -0.38 -17.09 -3.66
C ALA A 157 0.44 -16.05 -2.85
N CYS A 158 -0.26 -15.18 -2.12
CA CYS A 158 0.37 -14.05 -1.42
C CYS A 158 -0.17 -13.89 0.00
N GLY A 159 0.72 -13.58 0.94
CA GLY A 159 0.38 -13.26 2.33
C GLY A 159 -0.17 -11.85 2.50
N SER A 160 -0.10 -11.32 3.71
CA SER A 160 -0.57 -9.96 4.00
C SER A 160 0.34 -8.88 3.42
N MET A 161 1.63 -9.17 3.26
CA MET A 161 2.66 -8.23 2.82
C MET A 161 2.84 -8.27 1.30
N VAL A 162 1.80 -7.87 0.56
CA VAL A 162 1.84 -7.80 -0.91
C VAL A 162 3.01 -6.94 -1.43
N THR A 163 3.37 -5.89 -0.67
CA THR A 163 4.48 -4.99 -1.01
C THR A 163 5.83 -5.71 -1.08
N GLU A 164 6.02 -6.75 -0.26
CA GLU A 164 7.28 -7.48 -0.17
C GLU A 164 7.22 -8.77 -0.99
N GLU A 165 6.13 -9.53 -0.91
CA GLU A 165 6.00 -10.83 -1.60
C GLU A 165 5.81 -10.66 -3.11
N GLN A 166 4.93 -9.76 -3.55
CA GLN A 166 4.56 -9.59 -4.96
C GLN A 166 4.40 -8.11 -5.35
N PRO A 167 5.46 -7.29 -5.27
CA PRO A 167 5.40 -5.87 -5.62
C PRO A 167 4.99 -5.63 -7.09
N HIS A 168 5.32 -6.57 -7.98
CA HIS A 168 4.98 -6.50 -9.40
C HIS A 168 3.46 -6.50 -9.64
N ALA A 169 2.70 -7.21 -8.82
CA ALA A 169 1.24 -7.23 -8.90
C ALA A 169 0.61 -5.86 -8.56
N MET A 170 1.35 -4.97 -7.90
CA MET A 170 0.89 -3.64 -7.52
C MET A 170 1.10 -2.59 -8.62
N LEU A 171 2.03 -2.81 -9.55
CA LEU A 171 2.45 -1.81 -10.53
C LEU A 171 1.30 -1.31 -11.40
N ILE A 172 0.63 -2.23 -12.09
CA ILE A 172 -0.44 -1.90 -13.05
C ILE A 172 -1.64 -1.25 -12.33
N PRO A 173 -2.18 -1.80 -11.22
CA PRO A 173 -3.29 -1.14 -10.53
C PRO A 173 -2.91 0.22 -9.94
N MET A 174 -1.67 0.40 -9.47
CA MET A 174 -1.19 1.70 -8.99
C MET A 174 -1.07 2.71 -10.13
N GLU A 175 -0.58 2.31 -11.30
CA GLU A 175 -0.54 3.15 -12.50
C GLU A 175 -1.93 3.65 -12.87
N TYR A 176 -2.91 2.75 -13.00
CA TYR A 176 -4.30 3.12 -13.25
C TYR A 176 -4.89 4.03 -12.17
N PHE A 177 -4.54 3.78 -10.90
CA PHE A 177 -4.97 4.61 -9.79
C PHE A 177 -4.44 6.04 -9.92
N PHE A 178 -3.15 6.22 -10.22
CA PHE A 178 -2.55 7.54 -10.40
C PHE A 178 -3.02 8.23 -11.69
N MET A 179 -3.25 7.49 -12.78
CA MET A 179 -3.88 7.99 -14.00
C MET A 179 -5.26 8.59 -13.69
N GLY A 180 -6.04 7.97 -12.80
CA GLY A 180 -7.34 8.48 -12.36
C GLY A 180 -7.29 9.84 -11.65
N TYR A 181 -6.10 10.28 -11.21
CA TYR A 181 -5.85 11.61 -10.64
C TYR A 181 -5.11 12.55 -11.60
N GLY A 182 -4.80 12.12 -12.83
CA GLY A 182 -3.98 12.90 -13.76
C GLY A 182 -2.51 13.01 -13.33
N LEU A 183 -2.06 12.19 -12.38
CA LEU A 183 -0.68 12.18 -11.87
C LEU A 183 0.25 11.27 -12.68
N TYR A 184 -0.25 10.71 -13.77
CA TYR A 184 0.53 9.86 -14.65
C TYR A 184 1.26 10.70 -15.69
N ARG A 185 2.58 10.63 -15.68
CA ARG A 185 3.42 11.10 -16.77
C ARG A 185 3.95 9.85 -17.50
N PRO A 186 3.66 9.66 -18.80
CA PRO A 186 4.21 8.55 -19.54
C PRO A 186 5.73 8.57 -19.39
N CYS A 187 6.32 7.48 -18.91
CA CYS A 187 7.76 7.33 -19.02
C CYS A 187 8.08 7.22 -20.50
N GLN A 188 8.75 8.24 -21.05
CA GLN A 188 9.36 8.15 -22.36
C GLN A 188 10.64 7.29 -22.25
N PHE A 189 10.51 6.04 -21.80
CA PHE A 189 11.55 5.04 -22.06
C PHE A 189 11.48 4.74 -23.55
N SER A 190 12.23 5.55 -24.29
CA SER A 190 12.52 5.29 -25.68
C SER A 190 13.54 4.15 -25.68
N ASP A 191 13.11 2.92 -25.98
CA ASP A 191 14.01 1.80 -26.31
C ASP A 191 14.72 2.05 -27.66
N SER A 192 15.30 3.24 -27.83
CA SER A 192 16.17 3.56 -28.94
C SER A 192 17.57 3.78 -28.36
N PRO A 193 18.58 2.99 -28.78
CA PRO A 193 19.95 3.21 -28.33
C PRO A 193 20.43 4.51 -28.99
N ARG A 194 20.24 5.66 -28.33
CA ARG A 194 20.74 6.94 -28.85
C ARG A 194 21.52 7.69 -27.79
N SER A 195 22.81 7.77 -28.10
CA SER A 195 23.86 8.77 -27.81
C SER A 195 23.73 9.66 -26.56
N PRO A 196 24.80 9.82 -25.76
CA PRO A 196 24.82 10.56 -24.49
C PRO A 196 24.71 12.10 -24.61
N LEU A 197 24.20 12.63 -25.73
CA LEU A 197 24.14 14.07 -26.03
C LEU A 197 22.72 14.61 -26.30
N SER A 198 21.65 13.86 -26.06
CA SER A 198 20.30 14.40 -26.17
C SER A 198 19.93 15.26 -24.94
N PRO A 199 19.53 16.53 -25.10
CA PRO A 199 19.30 17.42 -23.97
C PRO A 199 18.02 17.03 -23.22
N SER A 200 18.09 17.17 -21.91
CA SER A 200 16.96 17.03 -20.98
C SER A 200 15.80 17.92 -21.41
N CYS A 201 14.67 17.26 -21.70
CA CYS A 201 13.30 17.80 -21.79
C CYS A 201 13.15 19.30 -21.49
N ILE A 202 13.18 20.12 -22.54
CA ILE A 202 12.80 21.54 -22.49
C ILE A 202 11.27 21.59 -22.42
N SER A 203 10.71 22.39 -21.49
CA SER A 203 9.25 22.55 -21.38
C SER A 203 8.67 23.18 -22.65
N PRO A 204 7.46 22.75 -23.11
CA PRO A 204 6.85 23.28 -24.35
C PRO A 204 6.64 24.80 -24.32
N GLU A 205 6.51 25.37 -23.13
CA GLU A 205 6.34 26.81 -22.88
C GLU A 205 7.59 27.62 -23.29
N LEU A 206 8.78 27.03 -23.23
CA LEU A 206 10.06 27.63 -23.69
C LEU A 206 10.23 27.57 -25.21
N LEU A 207 9.36 26.85 -25.92
CA LEU A 207 9.31 26.81 -27.38
C LEU A 207 8.22 27.76 -27.94
N SER A 208 7.55 28.51 -27.06
CA SER A 208 6.63 29.56 -27.51
C SER A 208 7.43 30.67 -28.23
N PRO A 209 6.93 31.20 -29.36
CA PRO A 209 7.63 32.25 -30.11
C PRO A 209 7.99 33.47 -29.26
N GLU A 210 7.14 33.77 -28.27
CA GLU A 210 7.28 34.87 -27.31
C GLU A 210 8.46 34.63 -26.35
N SER A 211 8.64 33.40 -25.84
CA SER A 211 9.76 33.05 -24.96
C SER A 211 11.10 32.95 -25.69
N MET A 212 11.08 32.60 -26.98
CA MET A 212 12.27 32.60 -27.84
C MET A 212 12.66 33.99 -28.37
N GLY A 213 11.95 35.05 -27.96
CA GLY A 213 12.23 36.43 -28.38
C GLY A 213 11.92 36.71 -29.87
N LEU A 214 11.18 35.81 -30.53
CA LEU A 214 10.85 35.92 -31.94
C LEU A 214 9.56 36.73 -32.11
N LYS A 215 9.69 37.99 -32.52
CA LYS A 215 8.53 38.82 -32.92
C LYS A 215 8.01 38.38 -34.30
N LEU A 216 7.17 37.35 -34.33
CA LEU A 216 6.46 36.94 -35.54
C LEU A 216 5.32 37.93 -35.82
N LYS A 217 5.38 38.63 -36.96
CA LYS A 217 4.26 39.45 -37.43
C LYS A 217 3.21 38.53 -38.10
N PRO A 218 1.92 38.67 -37.79
CA PRO A 218 0.89 37.85 -38.42
C PRO A 218 0.80 38.17 -39.91
N ILE A 219 0.93 37.12 -40.74
CA ILE A 219 0.72 37.22 -42.18
C ILE A 219 -0.80 37.29 -42.42
N LYS A 220 -1.29 38.45 -42.86
CA LYS A 220 -2.69 38.60 -43.27
C LYS A 220 -2.91 37.87 -44.60
N THR A 221 -3.51 36.70 -44.55
CA THR A 221 -4.05 36.04 -45.74
C THR A 221 -5.33 36.76 -46.17
N ARG A 222 -5.35 37.33 -47.38
CA ARG A 222 -6.58 37.82 -48.00
C ARG A 222 -7.46 36.60 -48.33
N ILE A 223 -8.63 36.57 -47.72
CA ILE A 223 -9.71 35.64 -48.08
C ILE A 223 -10.27 36.14 -49.42
N SER A 224 -10.28 35.26 -50.43
CA SER A 224 -11.01 35.46 -51.70
C SER A 224 -12.37 34.79 -51.60
#